data_AF-A0A0E3K1R8-F1
#
_entry.id   AF-A0A0E3K1R8-F1
#
_cell.length_a   1.000
_cell.length_b   1.000
_cell.length_c   1.000
_cell.angle_alpha   90.00
_cell.angle_beta   90.00
_cell.angle_gamma   90.00
#
_symmetry.space_group_name_H-M   'P 1'
#
loop_
_entity.id
_entity.type
_entity.pdbx_description
1 polymer ?
#
loop_
_entity_poly.entity_id
_entity_poly.type
_entity_poly.pdbx_seq_one_letter_code
_entity_poly.pdbx_strand_id
1 'polypeptide(L)'
;MTTAFRPRYGEKPRERLTFNKKVYVVDQGIISRVALRAKDRGRVMENLVALKLLRDNQLKGLYYVKGKDFEIDFYDEVNSRLLQVTYASDKIEEREIRSLLKAEEMLRTKELIMITYDIEGEEEREGKKIKLVPLYKFLLS
;
A
#
# COMPACT_ATOMS: atom_id res chain seq x y z
N MET A 1 7.95 -21.83 -5.37
CA MET A 1 8.00 -20.35 -5.28
C MET A 1 6.60 -19.83 -5.59
N THR A 2 5.80 -19.54 -4.56
CA THR A 2 4.45 -19.01 -4.76
C THR A 2 4.58 -17.50 -4.90
N THR A 3 4.64 -17.03 -6.14
CA THR A 3 4.71 -15.61 -6.48
C THR A 3 3.29 -15.04 -6.50
N ALA A 4 3.00 -14.08 -5.62
CA ALA A 4 1.79 -13.27 -5.73
C ALA A 4 2.06 -12.09 -6.66
N PHE A 5 1.12 -11.83 -7.55
CA PHE A 5 1.25 -10.92 -8.67
C PHE A 5 0.33 -9.70 -8.49
N ARG A 6 0.87 -8.48 -8.61
CA ARG A 6 0.09 -7.25 -8.40
C ARG A 6 -0.29 -6.52 -9.70
N PRO A 7 -1.56 -6.56 -10.13
CA PRO A 7 -2.02 -5.76 -11.26
C PRO A 7 -2.09 -4.26 -10.92
N ARG A 8 -1.84 -3.40 -11.92
CA ARG A 8 -2.21 -1.98 -11.84
C ARG A 8 -3.72 -1.87 -11.91
N TYR A 9 -4.28 -0.93 -11.16
CA TYR A 9 -5.67 -0.55 -11.32
C TYR A 9 -5.90 0.06 -12.71
N GLY A 10 -6.92 -0.44 -13.39
CA GLY A 10 -7.46 0.12 -14.62
C GLY A 10 -8.97 0.04 -14.55
N GLU A 11 -9.67 1.05 -15.06
CA GLU A 11 -11.13 1.08 -15.05
C GLU A 11 -11.70 -0.05 -15.91
N LYS A 12 -11.00 -0.45 -16.97
CA LYS A 12 -11.43 -1.54 -17.86
C LYS A 12 -10.78 -2.88 -17.46
N PRO A 13 -11.54 -3.99 -17.47
CA PRO A 13 -11.00 -5.32 -17.17
C PRO A 13 -9.80 -5.74 -18.05
N ARG A 14 -9.79 -5.30 -19.33
CA ARG A 14 -8.68 -5.55 -20.26
C ARG A 14 -7.39 -4.86 -19.87
N GLU A 15 -7.47 -3.67 -19.26
CA GLU A 15 -6.30 -2.93 -18.80
C GLU A 15 -5.70 -3.64 -17.58
N ARG A 16 -6.54 -4.18 -16.68
CA ARG A 16 -6.08 -4.94 -15.49
C ARG A 16 -5.25 -6.20 -15.85
N LEU A 17 -5.41 -6.75 -17.06
CA LEU A 17 -4.73 -7.97 -17.54
C LEU A 17 -3.37 -7.72 -18.21
N THR A 18 -3.09 -6.49 -18.68
CA THR A 18 -1.90 -6.15 -19.47
C THR A 18 -0.76 -5.52 -18.66
N PHE A 19 -0.98 -5.20 -17.39
CA PHE A 19 0.03 -4.54 -16.57
C PHE A 19 1.01 -5.49 -15.89
N ASN A 20 2.28 -5.04 -15.80
CA ASN A 20 3.35 -5.75 -15.09
C ASN A 20 2.96 -6.02 -13.64
N LYS A 21 3.01 -7.30 -13.27
CA LYS A 21 2.66 -7.76 -11.95
C LYS A 21 3.86 -7.57 -11.00
N LYS A 22 3.74 -6.76 -9.93
CA LYS A 22 4.78 -6.74 -8.87
C LYS A 22 4.79 -8.13 -8.19
N VAL A 23 5.99 -8.67 -7.93
CA VAL A 23 6.24 -9.99 -7.33
C VAL A 23 6.46 -9.82 -5.83
N TYR A 24 5.64 -10.49 -5.01
CA TYR A 24 5.82 -10.53 -3.57
C TYR A 24 6.38 -11.89 -3.13
N VAL A 25 7.37 -11.86 -2.24
CA VAL A 25 8.06 -13.06 -1.74
C VAL A 25 7.39 -13.47 -0.43
N VAL A 26 6.90 -14.71 -0.39
CA VAL A 26 6.20 -15.28 0.77
C VAL A 26 7.18 -15.60 1.91
N ASP A 27 8.43 -15.95 1.58
CA ASP A 27 9.47 -16.26 2.56
C ASP A 27 10.23 -14.99 2.98
N GLN A 28 9.96 -14.52 4.20
CA GLN A 28 10.64 -13.36 4.78
C GLN A 28 12.15 -13.59 5.00
N GLY A 29 12.60 -14.83 5.12
CA GLY A 29 14.02 -15.20 5.22
C GLY A 29 14.81 -14.93 3.94
N ILE A 30 14.13 -14.87 2.78
CA ILE A 30 14.73 -14.48 1.50
C ILE A 30 14.81 -12.96 1.40
N ILE A 31 13.75 -12.26 1.83
CA ILE A 31 13.74 -10.78 1.86
C ILE A 31 14.80 -10.26 2.82
N SER A 32 14.93 -10.81 4.03
CA SER A 32 15.89 -10.33 5.03
C SER A 32 17.36 -10.51 4.60
N ARG A 33 17.67 -11.55 3.81
CA ARG A 33 19.01 -11.76 3.23
C ARG A 33 19.33 -10.84 2.05
N VAL A 34 18.31 -10.38 1.33
CA VAL A 34 18.46 -9.45 0.19
C VAL A 34 18.35 -7.99 0.65
N ALA A 35 17.62 -7.73 1.73
CA ALA A 35 17.32 -6.41 2.29
C ALA A 35 18.39 -5.93 3.28
N LEU A 36 19.64 -5.80 2.82
CA LEU A 36 20.76 -5.35 3.65
C LEU A 36 20.89 -3.82 3.75
N ARG A 37 20.13 -3.04 2.96
CA ARG A 37 20.23 -1.56 2.93
C ARG A 37 18.95 -0.89 3.44
N ALA A 38 19.04 0.34 3.94
CA ALA A 38 17.89 1.12 4.40
C ALA A 38 16.76 1.23 3.35
N LYS A 39 17.13 1.33 2.07
CA LYS A 39 16.19 1.34 0.91
C LYS A 39 15.34 0.07 0.82
N ASP A 40 15.81 -1.04 1.40
CA ASP A 40 15.11 -2.30 1.34
C ASP A 40 14.06 -2.45 2.46
N ARG A 41 14.16 -1.66 3.54
CA ARG A 41 13.18 -1.70 4.65
C ARG A 41 11.77 -1.32 4.21
N GLY A 42 11.63 -0.26 3.41
CA GLY A 42 10.34 0.13 2.82
C GLY A 42 9.72 -0.98 1.97
N ARG A 43 10.55 -1.66 1.16
CA ARG A 43 10.11 -2.82 0.36
C ARG A 43 9.68 -4.01 1.22
N VAL A 44 10.35 -4.26 2.35
CA VAL A 44 9.93 -5.30 3.31
C VAL A 44 8.57 -4.95 3.89
N MET A 45 8.36 -3.70 4.30
CA MET A 45 7.07 -3.23 4.82
C MET A 45 5.96 -3.37 3.79
N GLU A 46 6.19 -2.89 2.57
CA GLU A 46 5.25 -3.05 1.44
C GLU A 46 4.90 -4.53 1.22
N ASN A 47 5.89 -5.42 1.24
CA ASN A 47 5.66 -6.86 1.05
C ASN A 47 4.82 -7.46 2.20
N LEU A 48 5.12 -7.09 3.45
CA LEU A 48 4.34 -7.54 4.62
C LEU A 48 2.88 -7.09 4.53
N VAL A 49 2.65 -5.81 4.22
CA VAL A 49 1.31 -5.25 4.04
C VAL A 49 0.58 -5.94 2.89
N ALA A 50 1.25 -6.16 1.76
CA ALA A 50 0.68 -6.86 0.61
C ALA A 50 0.22 -8.28 0.98
N LEU A 51 1.06 -9.04 1.67
CA LEU A 51 0.73 -10.42 2.07
C LEU A 51 -0.47 -10.47 3.01
N LYS A 52 -0.56 -9.54 3.97
CA LYS A 52 -1.74 -9.44 4.85
C LYS A 52 -3.00 -9.11 4.05
N LEU A 53 -2.97 -8.06 3.22
CA LEU A 53 -4.14 -7.66 2.41
C LEU A 53 -4.59 -8.79 1.46
N LEU A 54 -3.64 -9.48 0.82
CA LEU A 54 -3.94 -10.62 -0.03
C LEU A 54 -4.59 -11.77 0.75
N ARG A 55 -4.11 -12.05 1.97
CA ARG A 55 -4.72 -13.07 2.83
C ARG A 55 -6.13 -12.68 3.23
N ASP A 56 -6.32 -11.45 3.72
CA ASP A 56 -7.61 -10.95 4.21
C ASP A 56 -8.65 -10.91 3.09
N ASN A 57 -8.23 -10.56 1.86
CA ASN A 57 -9.10 -10.47 0.70
C ASN A 57 -9.21 -11.76 -0.12
N GLN A 58 -8.71 -12.90 0.37
CA GLN A 58 -8.71 -14.18 -0.35
C GLN A 58 -8.12 -14.07 -1.77
N LEU A 59 -6.99 -13.36 -1.89
CA LEU A 59 -6.22 -13.12 -3.11
C LEU A 59 -6.95 -12.27 -4.18
N LYS A 60 -7.95 -11.47 -3.81
CA LYS A 60 -8.74 -10.65 -4.74
C LYS A 60 -8.66 -9.16 -4.42
N GLY A 61 -9.01 -8.34 -5.42
CA GLY A 61 -9.30 -6.92 -5.22
C GLY A 61 -8.14 -6.04 -4.77
N LEU A 62 -6.88 -6.48 -4.90
CA LEU A 62 -5.71 -5.71 -4.49
C LEU A 62 -4.92 -5.18 -5.70
N TYR A 63 -4.78 -3.87 -5.79
CA TYR A 63 -4.19 -3.18 -6.94
C TYR A 63 -3.16 -2.12 -6.53
N TYR A 64 -2.31 -1.68 -7.46
CA TYR A 64 -1.62 -0.37 -7.31
C TYR A 64 -2.28 0.69 -8.15
N VAL A 65 -2.21 1.91 -7.65
CA VAL A 65 -2.76 3.07 -8.36
C VAL A 65 -1.58 3.90 -8.81
N LYS A 66 -1.56 4.27 -10.09
CA LYS A 66 -0.52 5.13 -10.65
C LYS A 66 -1.16 6.18 -11.53
N GLY A 67 -1.06 7.43 -11.09
CA GLY A 67 -1.42 8.61 -11.86
C GLY A 67 -0.23 9.13 -12.68
N LYS A 68 -0.34 10.37 -13.14
CA LYS A 68 0.71 11.05 -13.90
C LYS A 68 1.90 11.44 -13.01
N ASP A 69 1.61 11.85 -11.79
CA ASP A 69 2.56 12.43 -10.83
C ASP A 69 2.41 11.86 -9.40
N PHE A 70 1.65 10.78 -9.24
CA PHE A 70 1.48 10.07 -7.98
C PHE A 70 1.43 8.54 -8.19
N GLU A 71 1.84 7.79 -7.19
CA GLU A 71 1.69 6.33 -7.11
C GLU A 71 1.25 6.00 -5.69
N ILE A 72 0.24 5.12 -5.54
CA ILE A 72 -0.24 4.63 -4.26
C ILE A 72 0.00 3.14 -4.11
N ASP A 73 0.52 2.81 -2.93
CA ASP A 73 1.03 1.50 -2.62
C ASP A 73 0.00 0.43 -2.45
N PHE A 74 -1.29 0.67 -2.24
CA PHE A 74 -2.37 -0.31 -2.33
C PHE A 74 -3.73 0.35 -2.55
N TYR A 75 -4.52 -0.21 -3.45
CA TYR A 75 -5.96 -0.03 -3.48
C TYR A 75 -6.62 -1.38 -3.19
N ASP A 76 -7.31 -1.44 -2.05
CA ASP A 76 -8.13 -2.55 -1.61
C ASP A 76 -9.57 -2.28 -2.07
N GLU A 77 -9.92 -2.81 -3.25
CA GLU A 77 -11.23 -2.65 -3.88
C GLU A 77 -12.33 -3.37 -3.07
N VAL A 78 -11.99 -4.47 -2.40
CA VAL A 78 -12.96 -5.27 -1.61
C VAL A 78 -13.48 -4.46 -0.43
N ASN A 79 -12.57 -3.80 0.29
CA ASN A 79 -12.94 -3.00 1.46
C ASN A 79 -13.06 -1.50 1.17
N SER A 80 -12.79 -1.07 -0.06
CA SER A 80 -12.77 0.34 -0.48
C SER A 80 -11.80 1.19 0.34
N ARG A 81 -10.52 0.78 0.38
CA ARG A 81 -9.45 1.46 1.12
C ARG A 81 -8.27 1.81 0.21
N LEU A 82 -7.67 2.97 0.43
CA LEU A 82 -6.35 3.32 -0.10
C LEU A 82 -5.32 3.23 1.00
N LEU A 83 -4.20 2.57 0.71
CA LEU A 83 -3.10 2.43 1.64
C LEU A 83 -1.79 2.89 1.01
N GLN A 84 -1.06 3.76 1.71
CA GLN A 84 0.31 4.15 1.40
C GLN A 84 1.25 3.59 2.46
N VAL A 85 2.39 3.02 2.08
CA VAL A 85 3.37 2.49 3.04
C VAL A 85 4.59 3.41 3.09
N THR A 86 4.97 3.84 4.28
CA THR A 86 6.10 4.76 4.47
C THR A 86 6.99 4.30 5.62
N TYR A 87 8.30 4.35 5.41
CA TYR A 87 9.30 4.17 6.47
C TYR A 87 9.55 5.52 7.19
N ALA A 88 8.50 6.29 7.45
CA ALA A 88 8.61 7.51 8.25
C ALA A 88 8.63 7.14 9.73
N SER A 89 9.67 7.58 10.45
CA SER A 89 9.78 7.47 11.92
C SER A 89 9.44 8.78 12.63
N ASP A 90 9.59 9.92 11.95
CA ASP A 90 9.51 11.23 12.62
C ASP A 90 8.37 12.08 12.04
N LYS A 91 8.28 12.14 10.71
CA LYS A 91 7.28 12.94 10.00
C LYS A 91 6.97 12.35 8.64
N ILE A 92 5.69 12.39 8.28
CA ILE A 92 5.20 12.00 6.96
C ILE A 92 5.49 13.12 5.96
N GLU A 93 6.00 12.76 4.79
CA GLU A 93 6.24 13.75 3.75
C GLU A 93 4.92 14.22 3.12
N GLU A 94 4.78 15.54 2.92
CA GLU A 94 3.59 16.15 2.31
C GLU A 94 3.26 15.59 0.92
N ARG A 95 4.24 15.02 0.22
CA ARG A 95 4.04 14.36 -1.08
C ARG A 95 3.23 13.06 -0.96
N GLU A 96 3.37 12.34 0.15
CA GLU A 96 2.69 11.06 0.38
C GLU A 96 1.21 11.30 0.67
N ILE A 97 0.92 12.28 1.54
CA ILE A 97 -0.42 12.79 1.80
C ILE A 97 -1.08 13.24 0.49
N ARG A 98 -0.43 14.11 -0.28
CA ARG A 98 -0.98 14.59 -1.56
C ARG A 98 -1.24 13.48 -2.57
N SER A 99 -0.37 12.47 -2.62
CA SER A 99 -0.58 11.30 -3.49
C SER A 99 -1.83 10.53 -3.09
N LEU A 100 -2.06 10.38 -1.77
CA LEU A 100 -3.19 9.64 -1.22
C LEU A 100 -4.50 10.37 -1.48
N LEU A 101 -4.53 11.69 -1.31
CA LEU A 101 -5.67 12.54 -1.63
C LEU A 101 -6.02 12.50 -3.12
N LYS A 102 -5.04 12.63 -4.03
CA LYS A 102 -5.28 12.52 -5.48
C LYS A 102 -5.87 11.17 -5.89
N ALA A 103 -5.41 10.09 -5.26
CA ALA A 103 -5.96 8.77 -5.49
C ALA A 103 -7.40 8.64 -4.94
N GLU A 104 -7.68 9.26 -3.80
CA GLU A 104 -9.02 9.32 -3.22
C GLU A 104 -10.00 10.08 -4.11
N GLU A 105 -9.60 11.23 -4.66
CA GLU A 105 -10.46 11.99 -5.60
C GLU A 105 -10.87 11.13 -6.81
N MET A 106 -9.93 10.32 -7.31
CA MET A 106 -10.16 9.45 -8.46
C MET A 106 -11.04 8.23 -8.12
N LEU A 107 -10.86 7.63 -6.95
CA LEU A 107 -11.46 6.33 -6.60
C LEU A 107 -12.61 6.42 -5.59
N ARG A 108 -12.76 7.57 -4.91
CA ARG A 108 -13.77 7.88 -3.88
C ARG A 108 -13.88 6.80 -2.80
N THR A 109 -12.74 6.36 -2.30
CA THR A 109 -12.64 5.29 -1.31
C THR A 109 -13.15 5.70 0.06
N LYS A 110 -13.61 4.72 0.85
CA LYS A 110 -14.15 4.95 2.19
C LYS A 110 -13.07 5.28 3.23
N GLU A 111 -11.88 4.71 3.08
CA GLU A 111 -10.80 4.87 4.06
C GLU A 111 -9.46 5.20 3.40
N LEU A 112 -8.75 6.15 4.01
CA LEU A 112 -7.37 6.51 3.68
C LEU A 112 -6.48 6.09 4.84
N ILE A 113 -5.51 5.24 4.54
CA ILE A 113 -4.63 4.64 5.54
C ILE A 113 -3.19 4.88 5.12
N MET A 114 -2.38 5.29 6.08
CA MET A 114 -0.94 5.39 5.91
C MET A 114 -0.29 4.45 6.91
N ILE A 115 0.38 3.43 6.37
CA ILE A 115 1.12 2.46 7.16
C ILE A 115 2.50 3.03 7.42
N THR A 116 2.77 3.33 8.68
CA THR A 116 4.01 3.94 9.15
C THR A 116 4.88 2.88 9.84
N TYR A 117 6.12 3.21 10.17
CA TYR A 117 6.95 2.30 10.96
C TYR A 117 6.41 2.17 12.39
N ASP A 118 6.16 3.30 13.05
CA ASP A 118 5.78 3.40 14.46
C ASP A 118 4.78 4.53 14.80
N ILE A 119 4.57 5.50 13.91
CA ILE A 119 3.66 6.64 14.12
C ILE A 119 2.20 6.19 14.10
N GLU A 120 1.44 6.50 15.15
CA GLU A 120 0.00 6.27 15.24
C GLU A 120 -0.76 7.57 15.41
N GLY A 121 -1.93 7.67 14.78
CA GLY A 121 -2.81 8.81 14.95
C GLY A 121 -3.77 8.99 13.79
N GLU A 122 -4.32 10.20 13.69
CA GLU A 122 -5.13 10.62 12.56
C GLU A 122 -4.65 11.99 12.09
N GLU A 123 -4.58 12.18 10.79
CA GLU A 123 -4.40 13.50 10.18
C GLU A 123 -5.64 13.90 9.41
N GLU A 124 -6.04 15.16 9.52
CA GLU A 124 -7.09 15.74 8.69
C GLU A 124 -6.46 16.70 7.67
N ARG A 125 -6.79 16.48 6.40
CA ARG A 125 -6.32 17.30 5.27
C ARG A 125 -7.48 17.44 4.29
N GLU A 126 -7.79 18.67 3.91
CA GLU A 126 -8.85 18.95 2.93
C GLU A 126 -10.22 18.34 3.31
N GLY A 127 -10.51 18.26 4.62
CA GLY A 127 -11.75 17.65 5.15
C GLY A 127 -11.79 16.11 5.05
N LYS A 128 -10.67 15.47 4.69
CA LYS A 128 -10.50 14.01 4.64
C LYS A 128 -9.66 13.56 5.82
N LYS A 129 -10.11 12.47 6.46
CA LYS A 129 -9.37 11.82 7.54
C LYS A 129 -8.43 10.76 6.99
N ILE A 130 -7.17 10.82 7.38
CA ILE A 130 -6.12 9.87 7.05
C ILE A 130 -5.70 9.18 8.35
N LYS A 131 -5.88 7.86 8.40
CA LYS A 131 -5.48 7.05 9.56
C LYS A 131 -3.98 6.73 9.45
N LEU A 132 -3.22 7.07 10.48
CA LEU A 132 -1.83 6.66 10.61
C LEU A 132 -1.79 5.40 11.46
N VAL A 133 -1.38 4.29 10.85
CA VAL A 133 -1.39 2.98 11.50
C VAL A 133 0.03 2.41 11.49
N PRO A 134 0.63 2.16 12.66
CA PRO A 134 1.93 1.50 12.73
C PRO A 134 1.87 0.11 12.11
N LEU A 135 2.94 -0.27 11.41
CA LEU A 135 3.04 -1.57 10.73
C LEU A 135 2.72 -2.75 11.65
N TYR A 136 3.26 -2.76 12.87
CA TYR A 136 3.03 -3.87 13.79
C TYR A 136 1.55 -3.99 14.20
N LYS A 137 0.85 -2.86 14.40
CA LYS A 137 -0.59 -2.85 14.68
C LYS A 137 -1.38 -3.32 13.47
N PHE A 138 -0.98 -2.87 12.27
CA PHE A 138 -1.60 -3.32 11.03
C PHE A 138 -1.45 -4.82 10.83
N LEU A 139 -0.30 -5.43 11.16
CA LEU A 139 -0.08 -6.86 10.94
C LEU A 139 -0.80 -7.76 11.96
N LEU A 140 -1.14 -7.23 13.14
CA LEU A 140 -1.82 -7.95 14.22
C LEU A 140 -3.34 -7.81 14.19
N SER A 141 -3.90 -7.02 13.28
CA SER A 141 -5.35 -6.82 13.13
C SER A 141 -6.08 -7.95 12.40
#